data_AF-A0A183L0W2-F1
#
_entry.id   AF-A0A183L0W2-F1
#
_cell.length_a   1.000
_cell.length_b   1.000
_cell.length_c   1.000
_cell.angle_alpha   90.00
_cell.angle_beta   90.00
_cell.angle_gamma   90.00
#
_symmetry.space_group_name_H-M   'P 1'
#
loop_
_entity.id
_entity.type
_entity.pdbx_description
1 polymer ?
#
loop_
_entity_poly.entity_id
_entity_poly.type
_entity_poly.pdbx_seq_one_letter_code
_entity_poly.pdbx_strand_id
1 'polypeptide(L)' 'MPSEELGDSAYRKVDIEAWMPGDQIYGEISSSSICLDYQSKRLNIQWQTSSNQNEFAYTVSICITYMMCLVYFTYYE' A
#
# COMPACT_ATOMS: atom_id res chain seq x y z
N MET A 1 8.10 3.20 5.87
CA MET A 1 8.71 4.30 5.09
C MET A 1 8.88 5.55 5.95
N PRO A 2 9.95 6.35 5.75
CA PRO A 2 10.11 7.65 6.40
C PRO A 2 9.01 8.63 5.98
N SER A 3 8.84 9.73 6.73
CA SER A 3 7.75 10.68 6.50
C SER A 3 7.78 11.35 5.12
N GLU A 4 8.96 11.46 4.53
CA GLU A 4 9.21 12.05 3.21
C GLU A 4 8.71 11.14 2.06
N GLU A 5 8.52 9.84 2.31
CA GLU A 5 8.15 8.82 1.31
C GLU A 5 6.69 8.35 1.42
N LEU A 6 5.86 9.02 2.24
CA LEU A 6 4.46 8.67 2.43
C LEU A 6 3.57 9.16 1.28
N GLY A 7 3.92 10.30 0.66
CA GLY A 7 3.02 11.03 -0.22
C GLY A 7 1.85 11.69 0.53
N ASP A 8 1.04 12.47 -0.18
CA ASP A 8 0.03 13.34 0.44
C ASP A 8 -1.12 12.59 1.12
N SER A 9 -1.42 11.36 0.68
CA SER A 9 -2.60 10.61 1.11
C SER A 9 -2.33 9.57 2.19
N ALA A 10 -1.09 9.11 2.36
CA ALA A 10 -0.80 8.00 3.26
C ALA A 10 -0.49 8.50 4.68
N TYR A 11 -1.22 7.99 5.66
CA TYR A 11 -0.89 8.14 7.07
C TYR A 11 0.28 7.23 7.47
N ARG A 12 0.30 6.01 6.91
CA ARG A 12 1.38 5.04 7.11
C ARG A 12 1.57 4.19 5.87
N LYS A 13 2.83 4.04 5.44
CA LYS A 13 3.24 3.22 4.30
C LYS A 13 4.25 2.16 4.72
N VAL A 14 3.99 0.93 4.32
CA VAL A 14 4.84 -0.24 4.53
C VAL A 14 5.16 -0.82 3.16
N ASP A 15 6.44 -0.77 2.79
CA ASP A 15 6.93 -1.32 1.54
C ASP A 15 7.65 -2.64 1.86
N ILE A 16 7.40 -3.64 1.02
CA ILE A 16 8.02 -4.95 1.11
C ILE A 16 9.05 -5.01 -0.01
N GLU A 17 10.30 -5.19 0.38
CA GLU A 17 11.41 -5.39 -0.54
C GLU A 17 11.84 -6.85 -0.53
N ALA A 18 12.21 -7.36 -1.69
CA ALA A 18 12.76 -8.69 -1.84
C ALA A 18 14.13 -8.63 -2.51
N TRP A 19 14.96 -9.62 -2.17
CA TRP A 19 16.29 -9.77 -2.76
C TRP A 19 16.17 -10.17 -4.23
N MET A 20 16.81 -9.40 -5.12
CA MET A 20 16.86 -9.65 -6.55
C MET A 20 18.27 -10.15 -6.91
N PRO A 21 18.45 -11.46 -7.14
CA PRO A 21 19.78 -12.05 -7.32
C PRO A 21 20.50 -11.56 -8.58
N GLY A 22 19.77 -11.29 -9.66
CA GLY A 22 20.36 -10.81 -10.93
C GLY A 22 21.08 -9.47 -10.81
N ASP A 23 20.48 -8.51 -10.09
CA ASP A 23 21.05 -7.17 -9.89
C ASP A 23 21.79 -7.02 -8.55
N GLN A 24 21.74 -8.03 -7.68
CA GLN A 24 22.31 -8.04 -6.33
C GLN A 24 21.83 -6.86 -5.45
N ILE A 25 20.55 -6.51 -5.56
CA ILE A 25 19.92 -5.43 -4.80
C ILE A 25 18.62 -5.90 -4.14
N TYR A 26 18.14 -5.15 -3.15
CA TYR A 26 16.77 -5.24 -2.69
C TYR A 26 15.90 -4.30 -3.53
N GLY A 27 14.79 -4.82 -4.05
CA GLY A 27 13.81 -4.03 -4.81
C GLY A 27 12.41 -4.19 -4.22
N GLU A 28 11.63 -3.11 -4.27
CA GLU A 28 10.24 -3.08 -3.80
C GLU A 28 9.37 -4.02 -4.64
N ILE A 29 8.68 -4.97 -4.01
CA ILE A 29 7.77 -5.90 -4.68
C ILE A 29 6.30 -5.59 -4.41
N SER A 30 6.02 -4.92 -3.30
CA SER A 30 4.66 -4.60 -2.85
C SER A 30 4.69 -3.40 -1.92
N SER A 31 3.64 -2.59 -1.99
CA SER A 31 3.44 -1.45 -1.10
C SER A 31 2.04 -1.48 -0.49
N SER A 32 1.96 -1.20 0.81
CA SER A 32 0.71 -1.06 1.55
C SER A 32 0.62 0.32 2.19
N SER A 33 -0.44 1.05 1.87
CA SER A 33 -0.69 2.41 2.33
C SER A 33 -2.02 2.50 3.07
N ILE A 34 -1.98 2.98 4.32
CA ILE A 34 -3.15 3.29 5.13
C ILE A 34 -3.45 4.77 4.93
N CYS A 35 -4.62 5.09 4.37
CA CYS A 35 -5.02 6.45 4.02
C CYS A 35 -6.08 7.05 4.98
N LEU A 36 -6.49 6.30 6.01
CA LEU A 36 -7.56 6.67 6.95
C LEU A 36 -8.77 7.25 6.17
N ASP A 37 -9.27 8.42 6.56
CA ASP A 37 -10.40 9.09 5.93
C ASP A 37 -10.00 10.10 4.82
N TYR A 38 -8.71 10.18 4.44
CA TYR A 38 -8.22 11.15 3.47
C TYR A 38 -8.91 11.00 2.11
N GLN A 39 -9.02 9.75 1.63
CA GLN A 39 -9.65 9.43 0.35
C GLN A 39 -11.17 9.44 0.45
N SER A 40 -11.73 8.91 1.53
CA SER A 40 -13.19 8.82 1.72
C SER A 40 -13.84 10.19 1.90
N LYS A 41 -13.19 11.16 2.54
CA LYS A 41 -13.66 12.56 2.59
C LYS A 41 -13.75 13.19 1.21
N ARG A 42 -12.80 12.90 0.32
CA ARG A 42 -12.76 13.45 -1.05
C ARG A 42 -13.75 12.79 -1.99
N LEU A 43 -13.98 11.49 -1.81
CA LEU A 43 -14.89 10.68 -2.63
C LEU A 43 -16.29 10.54 -2.01
N ASN A 44 -16.54 11.19 -0.86
CA ASN A 44 -17.77 11.09 -0.09
C ASN A 44 -18.19 9.64 0.23
N ILE A 45 -17.22 8.79 0.60
CA ILE A 45 -17.47 7.39 0.97
C ILE A 45 -17.80 7.34 2.46
N GLN A 46 -19.06 7.04 2.76
CA GLN A 46 -19.58 6.99 4.14
C GLN A 46 -20.10 5.59 4.45
N TRP A 47 -20.12 5.25 5.73
CA TRP A 47 -20.79 4.07 6.26
C TRP A 47 -21.72 4.47 7.41
N GLN A 48 -22.79 3.69 7.59
CA GLN A 48 -23.80 3.93 8.61
C GLN A 48 -23.49 3.11 9.85
N THR A 49 -23.35 3.79 10.99
CA THR A 49 -23.09 3.16 12.28
C THR A 49 -24.38 2.56 12.87
N SER A 50 -24.24 1.72 13.89
CA SER A 50 -25.38 1.17 14.64
C SER A 50 -26.20 2.23 15.37
N SER A 51 -25.63 3.43 15.61
CA SER A 51 -26.32 4.60 16.16
C SER A 51 -27.02 5.45 15.09
N ASN A 52 -27.11 4.96 13.84
CA ASN A 52 -27.76 5.64 12.72
C ASN A 52 -27.05 6.95 12.30
N GLN A 53 -25.76 7.07 12.59
CA GLN A 53 -24.91 8.20 12.21
C GLN A 53 -24.07 7.81 10.99
N ASN A 54 -23.83 8.77 10.10
CA ASN A 54 -22.96 8.56 8.94
C ASN A 54 -21.54 9.02 9.27
N GLU A 55 -20.59 8.11 9.16
CA GLU A 55 -19.17 8.38 9.36
C GLU A 55 -18.37 8.07 8.08
N PHE A 56 -17.22 8.74 7.90
CA PHE A 56 -16.35 8.47 6.76
C PHE A 56 -15.61 7.15 6.94
N ALA A 57 -15.59 6.32 5.89
CA ALA A 57 -14.90 5.04 5.93
C ALA A 57 -13.37 5.22 5.95
N TYR A 58 -12.64 4.31 6.61
CA TYR A 58 -11.19 4.26 6.50
C TYR A 58 -10.77 3.43 5.29
N THR A 59 -9.74 3.90 4.60
CA THR A 59 -9.26 3.35 3.34
C THR A 59 -7.84 2.80 3.47
N VAL A 60 -7.60 1.65 2.85
CA VAL A 60 -6.29 1.00 2.76
C VAL A 60 -6.10 0.57 1.30
N SER A 61 -4.91 0.81 0.75
CA SER A 61 -4.53 0.44 -0.60
C SER A 61 -3.31 -0.46 -0.57
N ILE A 62 -3.30 -1.51 -1.39
CA ILE A 62 -2.16 -2.43 -1.56
C ILE A 62 -1.84 -2.53 -3.05
N CYS A 63 -0.56 -2.45 -3.39
CA CYS A 63 -0.04 -2.63 -4.74
C CYS A 63 0.92 -3.83 -4.77
N ILE A 64 0.84 -4.66 -5.81
CA ILE A 64 1.75 -5.78 -6.05
C ILE A 64 2.34 -5.58 -7.46
N THR A 65 3.66 -5.43 -7.54
CA THR A 65 4.30 -4.98 -8.80
C THR A 65 5.16 -6.07 -9.43
N TYR A 66 6.05 -6.70 -8.66
CA TYR A 66 7.11 -7.56 -9.23
C TYR A 66 7.11 -9.00 -8.73
N MET A 67 6.03 -9.45 -8.10
CA MET A 67 5.99 -10.78 -7.49
C MET A 67 6.24 -11.90 -8.51
N MET A 68 5.69 -11.80 -9.72
CA MET A 68 5.90 -12.79 -10.78
C MET A 68 7.34 -12.78 -11.33
N CYS A 69 7.92 -11.60 -11.52
CA CYS A 69 9.32 -11.46 -11.98
C CYS A 69 10.30 -12.00 -10.94
N LEU A 70 10.09 -11.71 -9.65
CA LEU A 70 10.93 -12.22 -8.57
C LEU A 70 10.98 -13.74 -8.55
N VAL A 71 9.83 -14.41 -8.69
CA VAL A 71 9.75 -15.88 -8.73
C VAL A 71 10.53 -16.41 -9.93
N TYR A 72 10.41 -15.77 -11.09
CA TYR A 72 11.15 -16.19 -12.28
C TYR A 72 12.67 -16.07 -12.08
N PHE A 73 13.17 -14.89 -11.70
CA PHE A 73 14.61 -14.64 -11.55
C PHE A 73 15.25 -15.35 -10.35
N THR A 74 14.47 -15.77 -9.34
CA THR A 74 15.02 -16.49 -8.17
C THR A 74 15.10 -18.00 -8.39
N TYR A 75 14.19 -18.57 -9.18
CA TYR A 75 14.08 -20.02 -9.33
C TYR A 75 14.53 -20.57 -10.69
N TYR A 76 14.63 -19.73 -11.71
CA TYR A 76 14.92 -20.16 -13.09
C TYR A 76 16.24 -19.61 -13.66
N GLU A 77 16.95 -18.76 -12.94
CA GLU A 77 18.38 -18.43 -13.16
C GLU A 77 19.23 -18.97 -12.01
#